data_AF-A0A167T2W2-F1
#
_entry.id   AF-A0A167T2W2-F1
#
_cell.length_a   1.000
_cell.length_b   1.000
_cell.length_c   1.000
_cell.angle_alpha   90.00
_cell.angle_beta   90.00
_cell.angle_gamma   90.00
#
_symmetry.space_group_name_H-M   'P 1'
#
loop_
_entity.id
_entity.type
_entity.pdbx_description
1 polymer ?
#
loop_
_entity_poly.entity_id
_entity_poly.type
_entity_poly.pdbx_seq_one_letter_code
_entity_poly.pdbx_strand_id
1 'polypeptide(L)'
;MVLNSMAIIGTIFSWGLLMFFGRRTIYIIGLLTMSVTLFVIGGLGWLDTTPAKWAIGTLLIVLSFIYNVSLGPICYTLIGEISSTRLRQKSIVLSRVAFQIMNIICGTIVPRMLSPTSWNWGAKSGIFWGASAGLSALYCFLRLPETRGRSYGELDLLFEDKVPAWRFKSTKVDRESNSRLGCR
;
A
#
# COMPACT_ATOMS: atom_id res chain seq x y z
N MET A 1 13.72 -19.93 -6.03
CA MET A 1 14.03 -19.44 -7.41
C MET A 1 12.78 -18.89 -8.10
N VAL A 2 11.67 -19.65 -8.18
CA VAL A 2 10.41 -19.20 -8.82
C VAL A 2 9.86 -17.88 -8.25
N LEU A 3 9.88 -17.68 -6.92
CA LEU A 3 9.40 -16.44 -6.29
C LEU A 3 10.16 -15.18 -6.76
N ASN A 4 11.48 -15.29 -6.93
CA ASN A 4 12.33 -14.17 -7.33
C ASN A 4 12.09 -13.81 -8.80
N SER A 5 11.88 -14.80 -9.66
CA SER A 5 11.54 -14.57 -11.08
C SER A 5 10.21 -13.83 -11.23
N MET A 6 9.19 -14.21 -10.44
CA MET A 6 7.90 -13.52 -10.45
C MET A 6 7.98 -12.09 -9.90
N ALA A 7 8.84 -11.84 -8.93
CA ALA A 7 9.09 -10.49 -8.44
C ALA A 7 9.71 -9.59 -9.52
N ILE A 8 10.66 -10.11 -10.32
CA ILE A 8 11.27 -9.36 -11.43
C ILE A 8 10.21 -9.01 -12.48
N ILE A 9 9.41 -10.00 -12.91
CA ILE A 9 8.35 -9.80 -13.91
C ILE A 9 7.30 -8.81 -13.39
N GLY A 10 6.90 -8.94 -12.12
CA GLY A 10 5.95 -8.03 -11.48
C GLY A 10 6.48 -6.59 -11.38
N THR A 11 7.78 -6.42 -11.14
CA THR A 11 8.40 -5.10 -11.08
C THR A 11 8.43 -4.42 -12.45
N ILE A 12 8.72 -5.16 -13.52
CA ILE A 12 8.67 -4.63 -14.90
C ILE A 12 7.24 -4.21 -15.27
N PHE A 13 6.24 -5.02 -14.88
CA PHE A 13 4.84 -4.72 -15.12
C PHE A 13 4.35 -3.49 -14.31
N SER A 14 4.86 -3.30 -13.10
CA SER A 14 4.59 -2.12 -12.27
C SER A 14 4.99 -0.83 -12.97
N TRP A 15 6.15 -0.83 -13.63
CA TRP A 15 6.65 0.33 -14.35
C TRP A 15 5.69 0.75 -15.47
N GLY A 16 5.13 -0.23 -16.20
CA GLY A 16 4.08 0.01 -17.18
C GLY A 16 2.81 0.58 -16.57
N LEU A 17 2.34 0.01 -15.45
CA LEU A 17 1.11 0.45 -14.79
C LEU A 17 1.22 1.89 -14.25
N LEU A 18 2.40 2.27 -13.74
CA LEU A 18 2.68 3.60 -13.20
C LEU A 18 2.63 4.70 -14.27
N MET A 19 2.91 4.38 -15.53
CA MET A 19 2.83 5.34 -16.64
C MET A 19 1.38 5.67 -17.02
N PHE A 20 0.48 4.69 -16.95
CA PHE A 20 -0.91 4.87 -17.36
C PHE A 20 -1.83 5.29 -16.22
N PHE A 21 -1.72 4.70 -15.02
CA PHE A 21 -2.67 4.90 -13.93
C PHE A 21 -2.16 5.85 -12.83
N GLY A 22 -3.09 6.55 -12.15
CA GLY A 22 -2.76 7.45 -11.04
C GLY A 22 -2.26 6.68 -9.80
N ARG A 23 -1.23 7.21 -9.13
CA ARG A 23 -0.51 6.51 -8.04
C ARG A 23 -1.43 6.12 -6.88
N ARG A 24 -2.40 6.97 -6.53
CA ARG A 24 -3.42 6.67 -5.52
C ARG A 24 -4.32 5.51 -5.94
N THR A 25 -4.75 5.52 -7.20
CA THR A 25 -5.67 4.50 -7.74
C THR A 25 -5.00 3.13 -7.77
N ILE A 26 -3.74 3.05 -8.21
CA ILE A 26 -2.99 1.78 -8.22
C ILE A 26 -2.78 1.27 -6.79
N TYR A 27 -2.45 2.14 -5.84
CA TYR A 27 -2.22 1.74 -4.45
C TYR A 27 -3.50 1.19 -3.80
N ILE A 28 -4.64 1.85 -4.01
CA ILE A 28 -5.93 1.43 -3.45
C ILE A 28 -6.44 0.15 -4.12
N ILE A 29 -6.38 0.06 -5.45
CA ILE A 29 -6.77 -1.16 -6.17
C ILE A 29 -5.88 -2.34 -5.76
N GLY A 30 -4.57 -2.10 -5.60
CA GLY A 30 -3.63 -3.11 -5.11
C GLY A 30 -4.03 -3.63 -3.74
N LEU A 31 -4.27 -2.74 -2.77
CA LEU A 31 -4.70 -3.11 -1.42
C LEU A 31 -6.05 -3.84 -1.40
N LEU A 32 -7.02 -3.41 -2.20
CA LEU A 32 -8.33 -4.08 -2.30
C LEU A 32 -8.18 -5.48 -2.90
N THR A 33 -7.41 -5.62 -3.98
CA THR A 33 -7.17 -6.92 -4.63
C THR A 33 -6.45 -7.89 -3.69
N MET A 34 -5.46 -7.40 -2.92
CA MET A 34 -4.79 -8.18 -1.88
C MET A 34 -5.75 -8.61 -0.77
N SER A 35 -6.58 -7.68 -0.27
CA SER A 35 -7.56 -7.95 0.78
C SER A 35 -8.53 -9.06 0.35
N VAL A 36 -9.12 -8.95 -0.85
CA VAL A 36 -10.00 -9.97 -1.42
C VAL A 36 -9.30 -11.32 -1.53
N THR A 37 -8.06 -11.35 -2.02
CA THR A 37 -7.29 -12.59 -2.18
C THR A 37 -7.03 -13.26 -0.83
N LEU A 38 -6.71 -12.48 0.20
CA LEU A 38 -6.50 -12.95 1.57
C LEU A 38 -7.79 -13.46 2.22
N PHE A 39 -8.94 -12.81 1.96
CA PHE A 39 -10.24 -13.32 2.39
C PHE A 39 -10.58 -14.67 1.73
N VAL A 40 -10.28 -14.84 0.44
CA VAL A 40 -10.48 -16.11 -0.28
C VAL A 40 -9.60 -17.22 0.29
N ILE A 41 -8.32 -16.93 0.58
CA ILE A 41 -7.41 -17.88 1.25
C ILE A 41 -7.94 -18.23 2.66
N GLY A 42 -8.42 -17.23 3.40
CA GLY A 42 -9.02 -17.39 4.72
C GLY A 42 -10.24 -18.31 4.72
N GLY A 43 -11.12 -18.16 3.74
CA GLY A 43 -12.31 -19.00 3.54
C GLY A 43 -11.98 -20.43 3.12
N LEU A 44 -11.01 -20.61 2.21
CA LEU A 44 -10.49 -21.92 1.82
C LEU A 44 -9.85 -22.67 2.99
N GLY A 45 -9.37 -21.94 4.01
CA GLY A 45 -8.84 -22.51 5.25
C GLY A 45 -9.83 -23.23 6.15
N TRP A 46 -11.13 -23.25 5.82
CA TRP A 46 -12.12 -24.11 6.48
C TRP A 46 -12.28 -25.49 5.83
N LEU A 47 -11.76 -25.66 4.62
CA LEU A 47 -11.89 -26.89 3.85
C LEU A 47 -10.55 -27.64 3.85
N ASP A 48 -10.42 -28.68 4.68
CA ASP A 48 -9.21 -29.51 4.78
C ASP A 48 -9.07 -30.55 3.65
N THR A 49 -9.40 -30.16 2.42
CA THR A 49 -9.28 -31.05 1.24
C THR A 49 -7.92 -30.89 0.56
N THR A 50 -7.38 -31.95 -0.03
CA THR A 50 -6.15 -31.89 -0.84
C THR A 50 -6.21 -30.83 -1.95
N PRO A 51 -7.28 -30.70 -2.76
CA PRO A 51 -7.36 -29.63 -3.77
C PRO A 51 -7.35 -28.22 -3.17
N ALA A 52 -7.94 -28.00 -1.98
CA ALA A 52 -7.92 -26.69 -1.32
C ALA A 52 -6.50 -26.26 -0.96
N LYS A 53 -5.62 -27.19 -0.55
CA LYS A 53 -4.21 -26.88 -0.24
C LYS A 53 -3.42 -26.42 -1.48
N TRP A 54 -3.66 -27.05 -2.63
CA TRP A 54 -3.08 -26.61 -3.91
C TRP A 54 -3.58 -25.23 -4.33
N ALA A 55 -4.89 -24.97 -4.16
CA ALA A 55 -5.49 -23.66 -4.43
C ALA A 55 -4.93 -22.56 -3.52
N ILE A 56 -4.72 -22.84 -2.23
CA ILE A 56 -4.09 -21.88 -1.30
C ILE A 56 -2.66 -21.56 -1.75
N GLY A 57 -1.89 -22.58 -2.15
CA GLY A 57 -0.52 -22.40 -2.65
C GLY A 57 -0.45 -21.50 -3.88
N THR A 58 -1.32 -21.70 -4.88
CA THR A 58 -1.36 -20.85 -6.07
C THR A 58 -1.83 -19.43 -5.76
N LEU A 59 -2.82 -19.26 -4.87
CA LEU A 59 -3.29 -17.94 -4.44
C LEU A 59 -2.21 -17.14 -3.69
N LEU A 60 -1.37 -17.79 -2.88
CA LEU A 60 -0.24 -17.12 -2.21
C LEU A 60 0.83 -16.62 -3.20
N ILE A 61 1.02 -17.33 -4.30
CA ILE A 61 1.92 -16.91 -5.38
C ILE A 61 1.34 -15.69 -6.10
N VAL A 62 0.04 -15.72 -6.45
CA VAL A 62 -0.66 -14.59 -7.06
C VAL A 62 -0.64 -13.36 -6.13
N LEU A 63 -0.88 -13.58 -4.83
CA LEU A 63 -0.78 -12.55 -3.80
C LEU A 63 0.62 -11.92 -3.81
N SER A 64 1.69 -12.74 -3.81
CA SER A 64 3.07 -12.23 -3.87
C SER A 64 3.33 -11.40 -5.12
N PHE A 65 2.78 -11.80 -6.27
CA PHE A 65 2.89 -11.04 -7.52
C PHE A 65 2.21 -9.66 -7.40
N ILE A 66 0.97 -9.59 -6.91
CA ILE A 66 0.23 -8.34 -6.72
C ILE A 66 0.99 -7.39 -5.79
N TYR A 67 1.61 -7.93 -4.73
CA TYR A 67 2.41 -7.17 -3.77
C TYR A 67 3.61 -6.49 -4.44
N ASN A 68 4.36 -7.24 -5.24
CA ASN A 68 5.56 -6.75 -5.93
C ASN A 68 5.21 -5.74 -7.03
N VAL A 69 4.07 -5.90 -7.71
CA VAL A 69 3.60 -4.96 -8.74
C VAL A 69 3.15 -3.63 -8.11
N SER A 70 2.48 -3.67 -6.96
CA SER A 70 1.81 -2.48 -6.41
C SER A 70 2.54 -1.93 -5.19
N LEU A 71 2.44 -2.63 -4.07
CA LEU A 71 2.85 -2.12 -2.77
C LEU A 71 4.36 -1.89 -2.68
N GLY A 72 5.16 -2.74 -3.30
CA GLY A 72 6.62 -2.65 -3.30
C GLY A 72 7.13 -1.30 -3.79
N PRO A 73 7.01 -0.98 -5.09
CA PRO A 73 7.55 0.27 -5.64
C PRO A 73 6.71 1.50 -5.24
N ILE A 74 5.38 1.39 -5.22
CA ILE A 74 4.51 2.56 -5.07
C ILE A 74 4.65 3.17 -3.67
N CYS A 75 4.75 2.35 -2.62
CA CYS A 75 4.87 2.84 -1.25
C CYS A 75 6.13 3.72 -1.08
N TYR A 76 7.26 3.31 -1.65
CA TYR A 76 8.50 4.10 -1.59
C TYR A 76 8.40 5.40 -2.36
N THR A 77 7.80 5.38 -3.55
CA THR A 77 7.61 6.60 -4.34
C THR A 77 6.67 7.59 -3.65
N LEU A 78 5.61 7.09 -3.02
CA LEU A 78 4.57 7.88 -2.35
C LEU A 78 5.11 8.61 -1.10
N ILE A 79 5.91 7.93 -0.28
CA ILE A 79 6.58 8.56 0.87
C ILE A 79 7.46 9.72 0.39
N GLY A 80 8.13 9.52 -0.76
CA GLY A 80 8.94 10.55 -1.37
C GLY A 80 8.15 11.76 -1.86
N GLU A 81 7.00 11.55 -2.48
CA GLU A 81 6.18 12.63 -3.05
C GLU A 81 5.44 13.46 -2.02
N ILE A 82 4.97 12.83 -0.94
CA ILE A 82 4.20 13.53 0.12
C ILE A 82 5.14 14.33 1.02
N SER A 83 6.41 13.93 1.12
CA SER A 83 7.36 14.60 1.99
C SER A 83 7.94 15.88 1.37
N SER A 84 7.85 17.00 2.10
CA SER A 84 8.47 18.27 1.70
C SER A 84 10.00 18.13 1.60
N THR A 85 10.60 18.72 0.57
CA THR A 85 12.02 18.53 0.20
C THR A 85 13.01 18.83 1.32
N ARG A 86 12.73 19.80 2.20
CA ARG A 86 13.58 20.15 3.36
C ARG A 86 13.54 19.13 4.50
N LEU A 87 12.44 18.41 4.68
CA LEU A 87 12.23 17.49 5.81
C LEU A 87 12.14 16.02 5.37
N ARG A 88 12.21 15.76 4.06
CA ARG A 88 12.05 14.45 3.42
C ARG A 88 12.88 13.35 4.06
N GLN A 89 14.15 13.59 4.34
CA GLN A 89 15.01 12.60 4.97
C GLN A 89 14.50 12.18 6.36
N LYS A 90 14.08 13.14 7.19
CA LYS A 90 13.57 12.86 8.55
C LYS A 90 12.26 12.05 8.50
N SER A 91 11.35 12.41 7.61
CA SER A 91 10.08 11.70 7.43
C SER A 91 10.27 10.27 6.88
N ILE A 92 11.20 10.08 5.94
CA ILE A 92 11.54 8.75 5.42
C ILE A 92 12.10 7.88 6.54
N VAL A 93 13.05 8.40 7.33
CA VAL A 93 13.65 7.63 8.44
C VAL A 93 12.59 7.24 9.48
N LEU A 94 11.72 8.17 9.88
CA LEU A 94 10.63 7.86 10.81
C LEU A 94 9.70 6.75 10.26
N SER A 95 9.35 6.84 8.98
CA SER A 95 8.52 5.83 8.30
C SER A 95 9.22 4.46 8.28
N ARG A 96 10.54 4.42 8.04
CA ARG A 96 11.33 3.19 8.01
C ARG A 96 11.45 2.55 9.39
N VAL A 97 11.64 3.35 10.44
CA VAL A 97 11.67 2.86 11.82
C VAL A 97 10.32 2.24 12.20
N ALA A 98 9.21 2.93 11.91
CA ALA A 98 7.87 2.41 12.17
C ALA A 98 7.60 1.10 11.39
N PHE A 99 8.01 1.03 10.12
CA PHE A 99 7.93 -0.19 9.31
C PHE A 99 8.72 -1.34 9.93
N GLN A 100 9.95 -1.08 10.40
CA GLN A 100 10.79 -2.12 10.97
C GLN A 100 10.25 -2.64 12.31
N ILE A 101 9.69 -1.77 13.15
CA ILE A 101 9.00 -2.18 14.39
C ILE A 101 7.84 -3.12 14.08
N MET A 102 6.99 -2.75 13.11
CA MET A 102 5.87 -3.60 12.69
C MET A 102 6.36 -4.93 12.10
N ASN A 103 7.47 -4.92 11.36
CA ASN A 103 8.06 -6.13 10.80
C ASN A 103 8.53 -7.10 11.91
N ILE A 104 9.13 -6.59 13.00
CA ILE A 104 9.50 -7.41 14.16
C ILE A 104 8.26 -8.03 14.82
N ILE A 105 7.21 -7.23 15.03
CA ILE A 105 5.95 -7.72 15.62
C ILE A 105 5.35 -8.83 14.74
N CYS A 106 5.20 -8.57 13.43
CA CYS A 106 4.69 -9.55 12.48
C CYS A 106 5.57 -10.81 12.41
N GLY A 107 6.90 -10.65 12.46
CA GLY A 107 7.87 -11.73 12.48
C GLY A 107 7.74 -12.67 13.68
N THR A 108 7.14 -12.22 14.79
CA THR A 108 6.84 -13.08 15.95
C THR A 108 5.42 -13.66 15.92
N ILE A 109 4.45 -12.90 15.43
CA ILE A 109 3.03 -13.31 15.40
C ILE A 109 2.77 -14.32 14.30
N VAL A 110 3.23 -14.07 13.08
CA VAL A 110 2.98 -14.93 11.90
C VAL A 110 3.42 -16.38 12.12
N PRO A 111 4.65 -16.68 12.57
CA PRO A 111 5.05 -18.08 12.82
C PRO A 111 4.24 -18.72 13.97
N ARG A 112 3.80 -17.95 14.97
CA ARG A 112 2.92 -18.46 16.05
C ARG A 112 1.49 -18.75 15.58
N MET A 113 1.00 -18.03 14.56
CA MET A 113 -0.32 -18.28 13.95
C MET A 113 -0.30 -19.51 13.03
N LEU A 114 0.82 -19.74 12.35
CA LEU A 114 1.02 -20.87 11.43
C LEU A 114 1.44 -22.16 12.15
N SER A 115 2.06 -22.07 13.32
CA SER A 115 2.50 -23.25 14.05
C SER A 115 1.31 -24.06 14.60
N PRO A 116 1.28 -25.38 14.36
CA PRO A 116 0.22 -26.27 14.85
C PRO A 116 0.25 -26.47 16.38
N THR A 117 1.35 -26.10 17.05
CA THR A 117 1.53 -26.29 18.50
C THR A 117 1.00 -25.11 19.34
N SER A 118 0.71 -23.96 18.73
CA SER A 118 0.28 -22.75 19.46
C SER A 118 -1.17 -22.36 19.14
N TRP A 119 -1.39 -21.56 18.10
CA TRP A 119 -2.70 -20.95 17.83
C TRP A 119 -3.51 -21.72 16.76
N ASN A 120 -2.84 -22.56 15.97
CA ASN A 120 -3.44 -23.42 14.95
C ASN A 120 -4.43 -22.69 14.02
N TRP A 121 -4.14 -21.42 13.68
CA TRP A 121 -4.99 -20.63 12.79
C TRP A 121 -4.73 -20.95 11.33
N GLY A 122 -3.54 -21.47 10.98
CA GLY A 122 -3.24 -21.94 9.63
C GLY A 122 -3.70 -20.95 8.55
N ALA A 123 -4.48 -21.44 7.58
CA ALA A 123 -5.05 -20.61 6.52
C ALA A 123 -6.12 -19.61 6.99
N LYS A 124 -6.76 -19.80 8.15
CA LYS A 124 -7.75 -18.85 8.73
C LYS A 124 -7.13 -17.51 9.12
N SER A 125 -5.81 -17.48 9.33
CA SER A 125 -5.06 -16.23 9.50
C SER A 125 -5.25 -15.26 8.32
N GLY A 126 -5.58 -15.75 7.12
CA GLY A 126 -5.90 -14.95 5.95
C GLY A 126 -7.06 -13.98 6.16
N ILE A 127 -8.05 -14.31 7.00
CA ILE A 127 -9.17 -13.38 7.30
C ILE A 127 -8.69 -12.20 8.16
N PHE A 128 -7.84 -12.46 9.15
CA PHE A 128 -7.29 -11.41 10.00
C PHE A 128 -6.41 -10.43 9.21
N TRP A 129 -5.53 -10.97 8.36
CA TRP A 129 -4.68 -10.16 7.49
C TRP A 129 -5.45 -9.51 6.34
N GLY A 130 -6.49 -10.17 5.82
CA GLY A 130 -7.39 -9.61 4.82
C GLY A 130 -8.20 -8.44 5.36
N ALA A 131 -8.71 -8.54 6.59
CA ALA A 131 -9.43 -7.47 7.27
C ALA A 131 -8.52 -6.27 7.60
N SER A 132 -7.31 -6.51 8.09
CA SER A 132 -6.33 -5.43 8.35
C SER A 132 -5.89 -4.74 7.05
N ALA A 133 -5.73 -5.49 5.95
CA ALA A 133 -5.49 -4.93 4.62
C ALA A 133 -6.69 -4.14 4.07
N GLY A 134 -7.93 -4.57 4.35
CA GLY A 134 -9.13 -3.83 3.99
C GLY A 134 -9.27 -2.52 4.76
N LEU A 135 -8.97 -2.54 6.06
CA LEU A 135 -8.98 -1.34 6.90
C LEU A 135 -7.88 -0.36 6.47
N SER A 136 -6.70 -0.84 6.12
CA SER A 136 -5.64 0.02 5.58
C SER A 136 -6.03 0.59 4.21
N ALA A 137 -6.69 -0.18 3.34
CA ALA A 137 -7.25 0.33 2.10
C ALA A 137 -8.25 1.48 2.33
N LEU A 138 -9.16 1.32 3.30
CA LEU A 138 -10.13 2.35 3.67
C LEU A 138 -9.45 3.59 4.22
N TYR A 139 -8.47 3.42 5.11
CA TYR A 139 -7.70 4.52 5.65
C TYR A 139 -6.94 5.27 4.54
N CYS A 140 -6.30 4.56 3.62
CA CYS A 140 -5.64 5.15 2.46
C CYS A 140 -6.64 5.82 1.52
N PHE A 141 -7.85 5.30 1.36
CA PHE A 141 -8.87 5.97 0.57
C PHE A 141 -9.24 7.35 1.14
N LEU A 142 -9.36 7.46 2.47
CA LEU A 142 -9.73 8.70 3.17
C LEU A 142 -8.57 9.70 3.32
N ARG A 143 -7.37 9.22 3.64
CA ARG A 143 -6.22 10.09 3.96
C ARG A 143 -5.23 10.29 2.83
N LEU A 144 -5.24 9.50 1.76
CA LEU A 144 -4.23 9.60 0.71
C LEU A 144 -4.63 10.64 -0.34
N PRO A 145 -3.94 11.79 -0.43
CA PRO A 145 -4.20 12.80 -1.45
C PRO A 145 -3.69 12.31 -2.82
N GLU A 146 -4.36 12.71 -3.89
CA GLU A 146 -3.90 12.42 -5.26
C GLU A 146 -2.76 13.39 -5.64
N THR A 147 -1.55 12.88 -5.85
CA THR A 147 -0.36 13.68 -6.22
C THR A 147 -0.20 13.88 -7.74
N ARG A 148 -1.05 13.25 -8.57
CA ARG A 148 -0.88 13.27 -10.03
C ARG A 148 -1.13 14.67 -10.61
N GLY A 149 -0.09 15.22 -11.26
CA GLY A 149 -0.19 16.45 -12.06
C GLY A 149 -0.07 17.76 -11.27
N ARG A 150 0.39 17.71 -10.01
CA ARG A 150 0.58 18.90 -9.17
C ARG A 150 2.06 19.14 -8.86
N SER A 151 2.48 20.39 -8.89
CA SER A 151 3.82 20.79 -8.45
C SER A 151 3.95 20.64 -6.93
N TYR A 152 5.15 20.34 -6.42
CA TYR A 152 5.43 20.28 -4.98
C TYR A 152 4.99 21.55 -4.25
N GLY A 153 5.12 22.73 -4.87
CA GLY A 153 4.67 23.99 -4.29
C GLY A 153 3.15 24.15 -4.22
N GLU A 154 2.39 23.55 -5.14
CA GLU A 154 0.92 23.56 -5.07
C GLU A 154 0.42 22.59 -3.99
N LEU A 155 1.08 21.44 -3.84
CA LEU A 155 0.81 20.49 -2.76
C LEU A 155 1.02 21.12 -1.38
N ASP A 156 2.13 21.85 -1.17
CA ASP A 156 2.41 22.52 0.11
C ASP A 156 1.30 23.55 0.47
N LEU A 157 0.80 24.32 -0.50
CA LEU A 157 -0.34 25.25 -0.32
C LEU A 157 -1.64 24.53 0.06
N LEU A 158 -1.94 23.41 -0.60
CA LEU A 158 -3.11 22.58 -0.28
C LEU A 158 -3.03 21.94 1.12
N PHE A 159 -1.81 21.62 1.59
CA PHE A 159 -1.59 21.15 2.96
C PHE A 159 -1.72 22.28 3.98
N GLU A 160 -1.29 23.50 3.64
CA GLU A 160 -1.44 24.70 4.48
C GLU A 160 -2.93 25.09 4.65
N ASP A 161 -3.72 24.96 3.59
CA ASP A 161 -5.17 25.18 3.58
C ASP A 161 -5.98 24.06 4.29
N LYS A 162 -5.31 23.03 4.83
CA LYS A 162 -5.93 21.88 5.54
C LYS A 162 -7.07 21.21 4.76
N VAL A 163 -6.97 21.17 3.43
CA VAL A 163 -8.01 20.54 2.60
C VAL A 163 -8.02 19.04 2.89
N PRO A 164 -9.20 18.39 3.04
CA PRO A 164 -9.25 16.95 3.23
C PRO A 164 -8.76 16.21 1.98
N ALA A 165 -7.94 15.17 2.18
CA ALA A 165 -7.23 14.41 1.14
C ALA A 165 -8.13 13.89 -0.01
N TRP A 166 -9.42 13.63 0.27
CA TRP A 166 -10.39 13.19 -0.73
C TRP A 166 -10.87 14.31 -1.69
N ARG A 167 -10.67 15.59 -1.34
CA ARG A 167 -11.06 16.76 -2.15
C ARG A 167 -9.93 17.39 -2.95
N PHE A 168 -8.69 16.90 -2.81
CA PHE A 168 -7.51 17.41 -3.55
C PHE A 168 -7.70 17.44 -5.08
N LYS A 169 -8.52 16.53 -5.63
CA LYS A 169 -8.82 16.49 -7.07
C LYS A 169 -9.70 17.66 -7.55
N SER A 170 -10.51 18.24 -6.67
CA SER A 170 -11.51 19.26 -7.03
C SER A 170 -11.06 20.70 -6.75
N THR A 171 -10.03 20.90 -5.94
CA THR A 171 -9.55 22.24 -5.56
C THR A 171 -8.61 22.79 -6.62
N LYS A 172 -9.05 23.82 -7.37
CA LYS A 172 -8.16 24.60 -8.24
C LYS A 172 -7.25 25.46 -7.35
N VAL A 173 -5.94 25.40 -7.61
CA VAL A 173 -4.96 26.26 -6.93
C VAL A 173 -4.62 27.34 -7.95
N ASP A 174 -5.17 28.54 -7.77
CA ASP A 174 -4.84 29.68 -8.62
C ASP A 174 -3.50 30.27 -8.15
N ARG A 175 -2.50 30.21 -9.03
CA ARG A 175 -1.15 30.78 -8.78
C ARG A 175 -1.14 32.31 -8.66
N GLU A 176 -2.25 32.99 -8.96
CA GLU A 176 -2.28 34.46 -9.09
C GLU A 176 -2.37 35.24 -7.77
N SER A 177 -2.73 34.62 -6.64
CA SER A 177 -2.79 35.36 -5.36
C SER A 177 -1.40 35.59 -4.72
N ASN A 178 -0.38 34.80 -5.08
CA ASN A 178 0.93 34.84 -4.43
C ASN A 178 1.95 35.80 -5.09
N SER A 179 1.68 36.32 -6.29
CA SER A 179 2.51 37.42 -6.85
C SER A 179 2.28 38.76 -6.13
N ARG A 180 1.21 38.88 -5.33
CA ARG A 180 0.86 40.10 -4.59
C ARG A 180 1.37 40.14 -3.14
N LEU A 181 1.81 39.02 -2.57
CA LEU A 181 2.27 38.94 -1.17
C LEU A 181 3.80 38.97 -1.01
N GLY A 182 4.56 38.71 -2.07
CA GLY A 182 6.03 38.87 -2.08
C GLY A 182 6.52 40.31 -2.29
N CYS A 183 5.61 41.29 -2.35
CA CYS A 183 5.93 42.71 -2.56
C CYS A 183 5.53 43.58 -1.36
N ARG A 184 5.55 43.05 -0.14
CA ARG A 184 5.33 43.83 1.07
C ARG A 184 6.24 43.40 2.21
#